data_AF-A0A329UR32-F1
#
_entry.id   AF-A0A329UR32-F1
#
_cell.length_a   1.000
_cell.length_b   1.000
_cell.length_c   1.000
_cell.angle_alpha   90.00
_cell.angle_beta   90.00
_cell.angle_gamma   90.00
#
_symmetry.space_group_name_H-M   'P 1'
#
loop_
_entity.id
_entity.type
_entity.pdbx_description
1 polymer ?
#
loop_
_entity_poly.entity_id
_entity_poly.type
_entity_poly.pdbx_seq_one_letter_code
_entity_poly.pdbx_strand_id
1 'polypeptide(L)'
;MTLEEACRLIDPATDMDALAEIEYYNGFKGKEAAAKALREAGQMVVDFVRKMSWHDAKNPPPVHDESWKEKSGEKHLCMMSDIVWVCCGSGNTMKGWFENGTWYIEDGRRADSTPYGEVKLWVPLLEPPEVKSYE
;
A
#
# COMPACT_ATOMS: atom_id res chain seq x y z
N MET A 1 14.22 11.34 3.21
CA MET A 1 13.35 11.25 4.39
C MET A 1 12.66 9.89 4.36
N THR A 2 12.74 9.12 5.44
CA THR A 2 11.99 7.86 5.62
C THR A 2 10.58 8.15 6.14
N LEU A 3 9.68 7.16 6.10
CA LEU A 3 8.33 7.31 6.70
C LEU A 3 8.43 7.54 8.21
N GLU A 4 9.39 6.92 8.90
CA GLU A 4 9.62 7.11 10.32
C GLU A 4 10.11 8.54 10.64
N GLU A 5 11.04 9.07 9.84
CA GLU A 5 11.49 10.46 9.95
C GLU A 5 10.35 11.44 9.70
N ALA A 6 9.49 11.16 8.71
CA ALA A 6 8.32 11.97 8.41
C ALA A 6 7.31 11.97 9.56
N CYS A 7 6.98 10.79 10.07
CA CYS A 7 6.09 10.64 11.22
C CYS A 7 6.63 11.41 12.41
N ARG A 8 7.92 11.28 12.74
CA ARG A 8 8.55 12.09 13.79
C ARG A 8 8.38 13.58 13.51
N LEU A 9 8.65 14.06 12.30
CA LEU A 9 8.59 15.50 12.01
C LEU A 9 7.18 16.10 12.17
N ILE A 10 6.12 15.31 12.01
CA ILE A 10 4.72 15.77 12.15
C ILE A 10 4.04 15.34 13.45
N ASP A 11 4.67 14.46 14.23
CA ASP A 11 4.13 13.96 15.49
C ASP A 11 4.03 15.12 16.48
N PRO A 12 2.83 15.42 17.02
CA PRO A 12 2.66 16.46 18.03
C PRO A 12 3.50 16.26 19.29
N ALA A 13 3.97 15.04 19.56
CA ALA A 13 4.84 14.70 20.68
C ALA A 13 6.33 14.89 20.37
N THR A 14 6.71 15.10 19.10
CA THR A 14 8.08 15.46 18.76
C THR A 14 8.33 16.87 19.23
N ASP A 15 9.30 16.99 20.14
CA ASP A 15 9.73 18.27 20.68
C ASP A 15 10.12 19.22 19.52
N MET A 16 9.87 20.51 19.72
CA MET A 16 10.18 21.57 18.75
C MET A 16 11.64 21.56 18.28
N ASP A 17 12.50 20.84 18.99
CA ASP A 17 13.90 20.55 18.71
C ASP A 17 14.18 20.05 17.29
N ALA A 18 13.37 19.15 16.72
CA ALA A 18 13.62 18.63 15.37
C ALA A 18 13.44 19.72 14.29
N LEU A 19 12.45 20.60 14.46
CA LEU A 19 12.25 21.75 13.58
C LEU A 19 13.27 22.86 13.88
N ALA A 20 13.61 23.07 15.15
CA ALA A 20 14.62 24.04 15.56
C ALA A 20 16.01 23.67 15.03
N GLU A 21 16.34 22.38 14.95
CA GLU A 21 17.57 21.88 14.34
C GLU A 21 17.62 22.22 12.84
N ILE A 22 16.52 21.99 12.11
CA ILE A 22 16.41 22.38 10.70
C ILE A 22 16.56 23.89 10.55
N GLU A 23 15.90 24.69 11.40
CA GLU A 23 16.03 26.15 11.36
C GLU A 23 17.46 26.61 11.64
N TYR A 24 18.11 26.03 12.66
CA TYR A 24 19.47 26.36 13.07
C TYR A 24 20.49 26.12 11.94
N TYR A 25 20.45 24.93 11.31
CA TYR A 25 21.41 24.59 10.26
C TYR A 25 21.17 25.31 8.92
N ASN A 26 19.96 25.81 8.68
CA ASN A 26 19.64 26.51 7.43
C ASN A 26 19.70 28.05 7.55
N GLY A 27 20.07 28.57 8.74
CA GLY A 27 20.34 29.99 8.96
C GLY A 27 19.18 30.90 8.53
N PHE A 28 19.45 31.89 7.69
CA PHE A 28 18.43 32.84 7.23
C PHE A 28 17.28 32.18 6.44
N LYS A 29 17.50 30.99 5.88
CA LYS A 29 16.46 30.19 5.20
C LYS A 29 15.83 29.13 6.11
N GLY A 30 16.11 29.16 7.41
CA GLY A 30 15.64 28.19 8.40
C GLY A 30 14.16 27.86 8.29
N LYS A 31 13.32 28.89 8.31
CA LYS A 31 11.86 28.75 8.21
C LYS A 31 11.39 28.16 6.88
N GLU A 32 12.05 28.50 5.79
CA GLU A 32 11.73 27.96 4.46
C GLU A 32 12.10 26.47 4.37
N ALA A 33 13.26 26.10 4.93
CA ALA A 33 13.72 24.73 5.01
C ALA A 33 12.81 23.87 5.90
N ALA A 34 12.41 24.38 7.07
CA ALA A 34 11.47 23.72 7.98
C ALA A 34 10.10 23.52 7.30
N ALA A 35 9.56 24.56 6.63
CA ALA A 35 8.31 24.46 5.91
C ALA A 35 8.36 23.46 4.74
N LYS A 36 9.51 23.36 4.04
CA LYS A 36 9.73 22.36 3.00
C LYS A 36 9.76 20.95 3.58
N ALA A 37 10.50 20.74 4.67
CA ALA A 37 10.58 19.44 5.34
C ALA A 37 9.21 18.99 5.86
N LEU A 38 8.42 19.88 6.46
CA LEU A 38 7.05 19.58 6.90
C LEU A 38 6.13 19.21 5.72
N ARG A 39 6.25 19.88 4.58
CA ARG A 39 5.49 19.53 3.37
C ARG A 39 5.87 18.15 2.84
N GLU A 40 7.16 17.85 2.78
CA GLU A 40 7.64 16.53 2.35
C GLU A 40 7.16 15.42 3.31
N ALA A 41 7.29 15.63 4.62
CA ALA A 41 6.81 14.69 5.64
C ALA A 41 5.31 14.46 5.55
N GLY A 42 4.52 15.54 5.48
CA GLY A 42 3.08 15.47 5.34
C GLY A 42 2.65 14.74 4.07
N GLN A 43 3.34 14.99 2.95
CA GLN A 43 3.06 14.32 1.68
C GLN A 43 3.30 12.82 1.79
N MET A 44 4.44 12.38 2.33
CA MET A 44 4.74 10.95 2.49
C MET A 44 3.74 10.23 3.41
N VAL A 45 3.33 10.86 4.51
CA VAL A 45 2.33 10.28 5.41
C VAL A 45 0.96 10.20 4.74
N VAL A 46 0.54 11.26 4.04
CA VAL A 46 -0.74 11.28 3.31
C VAL A 46 -0.75 10.20 2.22
N ASP A 47 0.35 10.02 1.49
CA ASP A 47 0.44 9.00 0.44
C ASP A 47 0.42 7.59 1.03
N PHE A 48 1.08 7.36 2.17
CA PHE A 48 1.01 6.10 2.90
C PHE A 48 -0.42 5.80 3.37
N VAL A 49 -1.10 6.76 4.00
CA VAL A 49 -2.49 6.60 4.45
C VAL A 49 -3.43 6.32 3.27
N ARG A 50 -3.28 7.03 2.15
CA ARG A 50 -4.04 6.76 0.94
C ARG A 50 -3.78 5.37 0.40
N LYS A 51 -2.52 4.92 0.35
CA LYS A 51 -2.15 3.55 -0.05
C LYS A 51 -2.85 2.53 0.83
N MET A 52 -2.81 2.71 2.15
CA MET A 52 -3.35 1.78 3.16
C MET A 52 -4.84 2.01 3.51
N SER A 53 -5.57 2.80 2.71
CA SER A 53 -7.01 2.99 2.88
C SER A 53 -7.80 1.95 2.06
N TRP A 54 -9.09 1.79 2.38
CA TRP A 54 -9.99 1.02 1.54
C TRP A 54 -10.23 1.73 0.20
N HIS A 55 -10.03 1.00 -0.88
CA HIS A 55 -10.21 1.40 -2.27
C HIS A 55 -11.46 0.75 -2.86
N ASP A 56 -12.11 1.41 -3.81
CA ASP A 56 -13.23 0.84 -4.57
C ASP A 56 -12.74 -0.30 -5.47
N ALA A 57 -13.45 -1.43 -5.49
CA ALA A 57 -13.13 -2.59 -6.32
C ALA A 57 -13.12 -2.32 -7.83
N LYS A 58 -13.73 -1.22 -8.29
CA LYS A 58 -13.65 -0.74 -9.68
C LYS A 58 -12.25 -0.25 -10.06
N ASN A 59 -11.46 0.17 -9.08
CA ASN A 59 -10.07 0.56 -9.24
C ASN A 59 -9.22 -0.59 -8.68
N PRO A 60 -8.90 -1.62 -9.47
CA PRO A 60 -8.20 -2.77 -8.95
C PRO A 60 -6.81 -2.42 -8.42
N PRO A 61 -6.24 -3.25 -7.54
CA PRO A 61 -4.85 -3.14 -7.13
C PRO A 61 -3.92 -3.18 -8.35
N PRO A 62 -2.69 -2.63 -8.21
CA PRO A 62 -1.66 -2.81 -9.23
C PRO A 62 -1.52 -4.29 -9.60
N VAL A 63 -1.52 -4.56 -10.90
CA VAL A 63 -1.34 -5.91 -11.46
C VAL A 63 0.04 -6.02 -12.10
N HIS A 64 0.62 -7.21 -12.01
CA HIS A 64 1.88 -7.58 -12.63
C HIS A 64 1.70 -8.78 -13.57
N ASP A 65 2.65 -8.95 -14.49
CA ASP A 65 2.69 -10.07 -15.43
C ASP A 65 3.28 -11.30 -14.74
N GLU A 66 2.45 -12.32 -14.54
CA GLU A 66 2.88 -13.67 -14.19
C GLU A 66 2.82 -14.54 -15.44
N SER A 67 3.98 -14.71 -16.08
CA SER A 67 4.13 -15.60 -17.23
C SER A 67 5.01 -16.80 -16.91
N TRP A 68 4.52 -17.99 -17.26
CA TRP A 68 5.27 -19.23 -17.15
C TRP A 68 5.14 -20.06 -18.42
N LYS A 69 6.13 -20.93 -18.63
CA LYS A 69 6.14 -21.88 -19.74
C LYS A 69 5.98 -23.27 -19.19
N GLU A 70 5.01 -24.00 -19.71
CA GLU A 70 4.92 -25.42 -19.46
C GLU A 70 6.03 -26.19 -20.18
N LYS A 71 6.30 -27.41 -19.73
CA LYS A 71 7.25 -28.33 -20.39
C LYS A 71 6.82 -28.70 -21.81
N SER A 72 5.53 -28.55 -22.14
CA SER A 72 4.94 -28.71 -23.47
C SER A 72 5.32 -27.59 -24.45
N GLY A 73 5.85 -26.46 -23.96
CA GLY A 73 6.11 -25.25 -24.73
C GLY A 73 4.94 -24.26 -24.75
N GLU A 74 3.81 -24.60 -24.14
CA GLU A 74 2.67 -23.69 -23.96
C GLU A 74 3.05 -22.53 -23.03
N LYS A 75 2.73 -21.30 -23.44
CA LYS A 75 3.00 -20.09 -22.66
C LYS A 75 1.69 -19.64 -22.02
N HIS A 76 1.69 -19.56 -20.70
CA HIS A 76 0.60 -18.96 -19.93
C HIS A 76 1.00 -17.54 -19.57
N LEU A 77 0.03 -16.63 -19.65
CA LEU A 77 0.20 -15.23 -19.30
C LEU A 77 -1.00 -14.82 -18.47
N CYS A 78 -0.75 -14.31 -17.26
CA CYS A 78 -1.79 -13.90 -16.34
C CYS A 78 -1.44 -12.53 -15.76
N MET A 79 -2.38 -11.58 -15.81
CA MET A 79 -2.25 -10.32 -15.08
C MET A 79 -2.90 -10.49 -13.71
N MET A 80 -2.06 -10.57 -12.68
CA MET A 80 -2.50 -10.81 -11.31
C MET A 80 -2.05 -9.66 -10.41
N SER A 81 -2.86 -9.35 -9.41
CA SER A 81 -2.43 -8.47 -8.32
C SER A 81 -1.76 -9.26 -7.21
N ASP A 82 -1.05 -8.55 -6.34
CA ASP A 82 -0.74 -9.08 -5.00
C ASP A 82 -2.02 -9.46 -4.25
N ILE A 83 -1.85 -10.29 -3.21
CA ILE A 83 -2.92 -10.63 -2.29
C ILE A 83 -3.24 -9.39 -1.44
N VAL A 84 -4.52 -9.05 -1.38
CA VAL A 84 -5.06 -7.90 -0.65
C VAL A 84 -6.14 -8.35 0.33
N TRP A 85 -6.47 -7.50 1.30
CA TRP A 85 -7.74 -7.64 2.01
C TRP A 85 -8.87 -7.17 1.09
N VAL A 86 -9.95 -7.94 1.02
CA VAL A 86 -11.17 -7.61 0.28
C VAL A 86 -12.36 -7.58 1.23
N CYS A 87 -13.31 -6.70 0.96
CA CYS A 87 -14.62 -6.66 1.61
C CYS A 87 -15.69 -6.93 0.55
N CYS A 88 -16.40 -8.04 0.72
CA CYS A 88 -17.44 -8.50 -0.21
C CYS A 88 -18.79 -7.84 0.05
N GLY A 89 -19.73 -7.98 -0.90
CA GLY A 89 -21.08 -7.42 -0.80
C GLY A 89 -21.86 -7.89 0.42
N SER A 90 -21.53 -9.05 0.99
CA SER A 90 -22.09 -9.55 2.25
C SER A 90 -21.54 -8.85 3.50
N GLY A 91 -20.54 -7.97 3.37
CA GLY A 91 -19.83 -7.33 4.47
C GLY A 91 -18.70 -8.17 5.09
N ASN A 92 -18.42 -9.36 4.53
CA ASN A 92 -17.32 -10.20 5.00
C ASN A 92 -15.98 -9.70 4.45
N THR A 93 -14.97 -9.73 5.33
CA THR A 93 -13.59 -9.38 5.00
C THR A 93 -12.73 -10.63 4.97
N MET A 94 -11.93 -10.79 3.90
CA MET A 94 -11.04 -11.93 3.70
C MET A 94 -9.89 -11.58 2.77
N LYS A 95 -8.95 -12.51 2.56
CA LYS A 95 -7.92 -12.32 1.54
C LYS A 95 -8.49 -12.58 0.15
N GLY A 96 -7.97 -11.87 -0.84
CA GLY A 96 -8.35 -12.03 -2.24
C GLY A 96 -7.33 -11.42 -3.18
N TRP A 97 -7.53 -11.62 -4.47
CA TRP A 97 -6.70 -11.04 -5.52
C TRP A 97 -7.54 -10.70 -6.74
N PHE A 98 -7.00 -9.84 -7.59
CA PHE A 98 -7.58 -9.47 -8.87
C PHE A 98 -6.80 -10.14 -9.99
N GLU A 99 -7.51 -10.84 -10.87
CA GLU A 99 -6.93 -11.60 -11.96
C GLU A 99 -7.75 -11.42 -13.24
N ASN A 100 -7.11 -10.93 -14.30
CA ASN A 100 -7.72 -10.78 -15.64
C ASN A 100 -9.12 -10.15 -15.63
N GLY A 101 -9.35 -9.12 -14.80
CA GLY A 101 -10.65 -8.43 -14.73
C GLY A 101 -11.63 -9.02 -13.71
N THR A 102 -11.26 -10.10 -13.01
CA THR A 102 -12.14 -10.85 -12.11
C THR A 102 -11.55 -10.90 -10.70
N TRP A 103 -12.42 -10.75 -9.70
CA TRP A 103 -12.04 -10.85 -8.29
C TRP A 103 -12.16 -12.29 -7.78
N TYR A 104 -11.11 -12.76 -7.12
CA TYR A 104 -11.05 -14.04 -6.43
C TYR A 104 -10.83 -13.83 -4.93
N ILE A 105 -11.28 -14.80 -4.15
CA ILE A 105 -11.14 -14.80 -2.69
C ILE A 105 -10.25 -15.98 -2.25
N GLU A 106 -9.88 -16.01 -0.96
CA GLU A 106 -8.92 -16.97 -0.38
C GLU A 106 -9.22 -18.46 -0.64
N ASP A 107 -10.46 -18.82 -0.98
CA ASP A 107 -10.87 -20.19 -1.32
C ASP A 107 -10.62 -20.57 -2.81
N GLY A 108 -10.07 -19.66 -3.61
CA GLY A 108 -9.79 -19.86 -5.04
C GLY A 108 -10.98 -19.66 -5.96
N ARG A 109 -12.15 -19.29 -5.44
CA ARG A 109 -13.35 -19.07 -6.23
C ARG A 109 -13.51 -17.60 -6.59
N ARG A 110 -14.25 -17.35 -7.67
CA ARG A 110 -14.66 -15.99 -8.02
C ARG A 110 -15.60 -15.46 -6.95
N ALA A 111 -15.37 -14.24 -6.49
CA ALA A 111 -16.17 -13.63 -5.43
C ALA A 111 -17.68 -13.64 -5.76
N ASP A 112 -18.03 -13.32 -7.01
CA ASP A 112 -19.41 -13.27 -7.52
C ASP A 112 -20.12 -14.64 -7.57
N SER A 113 -19.35 -15.73 -7.56
CA SER A 113 -19.87 -17.11 -7.54
C SER A 113 -20.10 -17.66 -6.13
N THR A 114 -19.76 -16.88 -5.09
CA THR A 114 -19.84 -17.30 -3.69
C THR A 114 -20.99 -16.60 -2.95
N PRO A 115 -21.44 -17.14 -1.80
CA PRO A 115 -22.42 -16.48 -0.95
C PRO A 115 -21.96 -15.11 -0.40
N TYR A 116 -20.67 -14.78 -0.50
CA TYR A 116 -20.12 -13.50 -0.06
C TYR A 116 -20.45 -12.36 -1.04
N GLY A 117 -20.72 -12.70 -2.30
CA GLY A 117 -20.98 -11.74 -3.36
C GLY A 117 -19.74 -11.01 -3.85
N GLU A 118 -19.95 -10.08 -4.79
CA GLU A 118 -18.87 -9.30 -5.42
C GLU A 118 -18.02 -8.53 -4.40
N VAL A 119 -16.73 -8.38 -4.68
CA VAL A 119 -15.85 -7.48 -3.93
C VAL A 119 -16.31 -6.03 -4.13
N LYS A 120 -16.49 -5.29 -3.03
CA LYS A 120 -16.85 -3.87 -3.05
C LYS A 120 -15.67 -2.98 -2.72
N LEU A 121 -14.84 -3.40 -1.77
CA LEU A 121 -13.65 -2.66 -1.34
C LEU A 121 -12.44 -3.57 -1.22
N TRP A 122 -11.25 -3.00 -1.36
CA TRP A 122 -9.99 -3.69 -1.10
C TRP A 122 -8.96 -2.77 -0.43
N VAL A 123 -7.98 -3.34 0.27
CA VAL A 123 -6.85 -2.60 0.85
C VAL A 123 -5.59 -3.47 0.81
N PRO A 124 -4.40 -2.91 0.51
CA PRO A 124 -3.16 -3.68 0.54
C PRO A 124 -2.93 -4.42 1.86
N LEU A 125 -2.34 -5.61 1.78
CA LEU A 125 -1.74 -6.23 2.95
C LEU A 125 -0.50 -5.44 3.36
N LEU A 126 -0.29 -5.27 4.66
CA LEU A 126 0.99 -4.76 5.16
C LEU A 126 2.08 -5.76 4.77
N GLU A 127 3.08 -5.27 4.04
CA GLU A 127 4.25 -6.06 3.70
C GLU A 127 4.92 -6.53 5.00
N PRO A 128 5.25 -7.83 5.13
CA PRO A 128 6.02 -8.29 6.27
C PRO A 128 7.39 -7.59 6.27
N PRO A 129 7.94 -7.26 7.45
CA PRO A 129 9.28 -6.67 7.52
C PRO A 129 10.27 -7.62 6.83
N GLU A 130 11.16 -7.08 5.99
CA GLU A 130 12.23 -7.85 5.38
C GLU A 130 13.09 -8.50 6.48
N VAL A 131 12.87 -9.78 6.74
CA VAL A 131 13.76 -10.55 7.59
C VAL A 131 15.01 -10.78 6.75
N LYS A 132 16.06 -9.98 6.99
CA LYS A 132 17.39 -10.30 6.46
C LYS A 132 17.73 -11.70 6.95
N SER A 133 17.68 -12.68 6.05
CA SER A 133 18.26 -13.99 6.32
C SER A 133 19.75 -13.77 6.46
N TYR A 134 20.26 -13.87 7.69
CA TYR A 134 21.69 -14.03 7.90
C TYR A 134 22.02 -15.44 7.42
N GLU A 135 22.51 -15.55 6.18
CA GLU A 135 23.22 -16.73 5.67
C GLU A 135 24.62 -16.82 6.28
#